data_AF-A0A350YQR0-F1
#
_entry.id   AF-A0A350YQR0-F1
#
_cell.length_a   1.000
_cell.length_b   1.000
_cell.length_c   1.000
_cell.angle_alpha   90.00
_cell.angle_beta   90.00
_cell.angle_gamma   90.00
#
_symmetry.space_group_name_H-M   'P 1'
#
loop_
_entity.id
_entity.type
_entity.pdbx_description
1 polymer ?
#
loop_
_entity_poly.entity_id
_entity_poly.type
_entity_poly.pdbx_seq_one_letter_code
_entity_poly.pdbx_strand_id
1 'polypeptide(L)' 'MIKILTLSFFITFTYLSFAQVTSIPRLEKQGDAIKLIVNEKPFLVIGGEFHNSSTSGSAYMRPIWEKMRRAG' A
#
# COMPACT_ATOMS: atom_id res chain seq x y z
N MET A 1 -23.58 -21.66 31.85
CA MET A 1 -24.11 -20.98 30.66
C MET A 1 -23.59 -19.54 30.53
N ILE A 2 -23.82 -18.65 31.51
CA ILE A 2 -23.34 -17.25 31.50
C ILE A 2 -21.83 -17.10 31.28
N LYS A 3 -21.00 -17.91 31.94
CA LYS A 3 -19.52 -17.88 31.78
C LYS A 3 -19.02 -18.25 30.38
N ILE A 4 -19.74 -19.12 29.68
CA ILE A 4 -19.40 -19.55 28.31
C ILE A 4 -19.82 -18.45 27.33
N LEU A 5 -20.98 -17.80 27.58
CA LEU A 5 -21.46 -16.69 26.78
C LEU A 5 -20.53 -15.47 26.87
N THR A 6 -20.02 -15.14 28.07
CA THR A 6 -19.03 -14.07 28.25
C THR A 6 -17.70 -14.41 27.59
N LEU A 7 -17.23 -15.65 27.67
CA LEU A 7 -15.99 -16.06 27.01
C LEU A 7 -16.10 -15.97 25.47
N SER A 8 -17.21 -16.43 24.88
CA SER A 8 -17.46 -16.29 23.46
C SER A 8 -17.55 -14.82 23.03
N PHE A 9 -18.16 -13.95 23.84
CA PHE A 9 -18.22 -12.51 23.57
C PHE A 9 -16.83 -11.88 23.50
N PHE A 10 -15.92 -12.19 24.44
CA PHE A 10 -14.53 -11.73 24.43
C PHE A 10 -13.74 -12.23 23.21
N ILE A 11 -13.96 -13.48 22.79
CA ILE A 11 -13.32 -14.05 21.60
C ILE A 11 -13.83 -13.34 20.33
N THR A 12 -15.13 -13.16 20.17
CA THR A 12 -15.68 -12.45 18.99
C THR A 12 -15.28 -10.96 18.96
N PHE A 13 -15.15 -10.31 20.12
CA PHE A 13 -14.77 -8.91 20.22
C PHE A 13 -13.30 -8.66 19.84
N THR A 14 -12.41 -9.61 20.16
CA THR A 14 -10.99 -9.54 19.76
C THR A 14 -10.80 -9.73 18.25
N TYR A 15 -11.59 -10.58 17.58
CA TYR A 15 -11.55 -10.71 16.12
C TYR A 15 -12.01 -9.45 15.37
N LEU A 16 -13.01 -8.74 15.90
CA LEU A 16 -13.52 -7.49 15.28
C LEU A 16 -12.58 -6.29 15.48
N SER A 17 -11.65 -6.37 16.44
CA SER A 17 -10.73 -5.28 16.78
C SER A 17 -9.44 -5.29 15.96
N PHE A 18 -9.22 -6.28 15.09
CA PHE A 18 -8.22 -6.20 14.03
C PHE A 18 -8.70 -5.23 12.93
N ALA A 19 -8.72 -3.94 13.24
CA ALA A 19 -8.78 -2.91 12.22
C ALA A 19 -7.60 -3.13 11.24
N GLN A 20 -7.87 -3.07 9.95
CA GLN A 20 -6.84 -3.17 8.92
C GLN A 20 -5.92 -1.96 9.07
N VAL A 21 -4.79 -2.13 9.77
CA VAL A 21 -3.71 -1.15 9.75
C VAL A 21 -3.08 -1.24 8.37
N THR A 22 -3.54 -0.39 7.46
CA THR A 22 -2.84 -0.21 6.18
C THR A 22 -1.48 0.36 6.50
N SER A 23 -0.42 -0.40 6.22
CA SER A 23 0.95 0.06 6.45
C SER A 23 1.19 1.35 5.67
N ILE A 24 1.56 2.42 6.37
CA ILE A 24 1.91 3.68 5.73
C ILE A 24 3.29 3.50 5.07
N PRO A 25 3.44 3.80 3.76
CA PRO A 25 4.74 3.81 3.13
C PRO A 25 5.70 4.75 3.85
N ARG A 26 6.92 4.28 4.13
CA ARG A 26 7.87 5.02 4.96
C ARG A 26 9.30 4.82 4.50
N LEU A 27 10.15 5.79 4.78
CA LEU A 27 11.59 5.63 4.65
C LEU A 27 12.15 5.06 5.95
N GLU A 28 12.87 3.96 5.87
CA GLU A 28 13.58 3.36 7.00
C GLU A 28 15.08 3.42 6.78
N LYS A 29 15.80 3.86 7.82
CA LYS A 29 17.26 3.83 7.84
C LYS A 29 17.74 2.45 8.34
N GLN A 30 18.65 1.82 7.62
CA GLN A 30 19.33 0.58 8.03
C GLN A 30 20.85 0.76 7.87
N GLY A 31 21.54 0.98 8.99
CA GLY A 31 22.94 1.40 8.96
C GLY A 31 23.09 2.72 8.21
N ASP A 32 23.87 2.72 7.14
CA ASP A 32 24.10 3.90 6.29
C ASP A 32 23.13 4.00 5.09
N ALA A 33 22.25 3.00 4.90
CA ALA A 33 21.29 2.98 3.80
C ALA A 33 19.90 3.46 4.22
N ILE A 34 19.12 3.97 3.25
CA ILE A 34 17.70 4.30 3.39
C ILE A 34 16.90 3.43 2.43
N LYS A 35 15.83 2.82 2.91
CA LYS A 35 14.91 1.98 2.12
C LYS A 35 13.51 2.58 2.15
N LEU A 36 12.82 2.55 1.01
CA LEU A 36 11.38 2.75 0.99
C LEU A 36 10.70 1.43 1.37
N ILE A 37 9.85 1.46 2.39
CA ILE A 37 9.04 0.34 2.83
C ILE A 37 7.61 0.56 2.35
N VAL A 38 7.05 -0.42 1.67
CA VAL A 38 5.65 -0.46 1.20
C VAL A 38 5.10 -1.84 1.56
N ASN A 39 3.90 -1.91 2.16
CA ASN A 39 3.31 -3.17 2.61
C ASN A 39 4.25 -3.97 3.53
N GLU A 40 4.93 -3.27 4.45
CA GLU A 40 5.91 -3.83 5.39
C GLU A 40 7.12 -4.52 4.73
N LYS A 41 7.44 -4.20 3.47
CA LYS A 41 8.59 -4.78 2.75
C LYS A 41 9.42 -3.71 2.03
N PRO A 42 10.75 -3.89 1.89
CA PRO A 42 11.57 -3.03 1.04
C PRO A 42 11.04 -3.00 -0.39
N PHE A 43 10.96 -1.80 -0.97
CA PHE A 43 10.39 -1.56 -2.28
C PHE A 43 11.32 -0.66 -3.11
N LEU A 44 11.58 -1.07 -4.35
CA LEU A 44 12.31 -0.28 -5.34
C LEU A 44 11.31 0.28 -6.35
N VAL A 45 11.28 1.60 -6.49
CA VAL A 45 10.41 2.26 -7.46
C VAL A 45 11.01 2.10 -8.86
N ILE A 46 10.37 1.30 -9.71
CA ILE A 46 10.63 1.28 -11.16
C ILE A 46 9.60 2.19 -11.81
N GLY A 47 9.94 3.47 -11.91
CA GLY A 47 9.02 4.52 -12.34
C GLY A 47 9.55 5.35 -13.50
N GLY A 48 8.67 6.18 -14.06
CA GLY A 48 8.99 7.22 -15.03
C GLY A 48 8.17 8.47 -14.74
N GLU A 49 8.59 9.60 -15.29
CA GLU A 49 7.92 10.90 -15.12
C GLU A 49 7.07 11.25 -16.35
N PHE A 50 5.93 11.93 -16.12
CA PHE A 50 5.10 12.47 -17.19
C PHE A 50 5.59 13.85 -17.63
N HIS A 51 5.37 14.19 -18.90
CA HIS A 51 5.51 15.58 -19.34
C HIS A 51 4.42 16.45 -18.69
N ASN A 52 4.74 17.72 -18.41
CA ASN A 52 3.99 18.65 -17.52
C ASN A 52 2.48 18.83 -17.79
N SER A 53 1.95 18.40 -18.92
CA SER A 53 0.51 18.50 -19.23
C SER A 53 -0.10 17.19 -19.70
N SER A 54 0.61 16.08 -19.51
CA SER A 54 0.15 14.78 -20.00
C SER A 54 -1.09 14.28 -19.27
N THR A 55 -1.24 14.67 -18.01
CA THR A 55 -2.29 14.18 -17.11
C THR A 55 -3.60 14.96 -17.22
N SER A 56 -3.71 15.92 -18.15
CA SER A 56 -4.90 16.77 -18.32
C SER A 56 -6.12 16.03 -18.88
N GLY A 57 -5.97 14.79 -19.35
CA GLY A 57 -7.12 14.00 -19.79
C GLY A 57 -6.79 12.56 -20.16
N SER A 58 -7.79 11.68 -20.04
CA SER A 58 -7.67 10.25 -20.38
C SER A 58 -7.30 10.02 -21.84
N ALA A 59 -7.84 10.84 -22.76
CA ALA A 59 -7.54 10.73 -24.19
C ALA A 59 -6.03 10.87 -24.49
N TYR A 60 -5.34 11.78 -23.79
CA TYR A 60 -3.90 12.01 -23.90
C TYR A 60 -3.09 10.92 -23.18
N MET A 61 -3.60 10.41 -22.06
CA MET A 61 -2.94 9.37 -21.27
C MET A 61 -2.97 7.98 -21.92
N ARG A 62 -3.99 7.65 -22.73
CA ARG A 62 -4.12 6.34 -23.40
C ARG A 62 -2.83 5.83 -24.06
N PRO A 63 -2.16 6.58 -24.96
CA PRO A 63 -0.90 6.14 -25.55
C PRO A 63 0.25 6.06 -24.53
N ILE A 64 0.23 6.88 -23.48
CA ILE A 64 1.28 6.92 -22.44
C ILE A 64 1.20 5.67 -21.56
N TRP A 65 0.01 5.27 -21.13
CA TRP A 65 -0.18 4.02 -20.37
C TRP A 65 0.31 2.81 -21.14
N GLU A 66 0.03 2.74 -22.44
CA GLU A 66 0.52 1.65 -23.28
C GLU A 66 2.05 1.68 -23.43
N LYS A 67 2.67 2.86 -23.48
CA LYS A 67 4.13 2.99 -23.42
C LYS A 67 4.70 2.53 -22.07
N MET A 68 4.07 2.93 -20.96
CA MET A 68 4.50 2.53 -19.61
C MET A 68 4.46 1.01 -19.45
N ARG A 69 3.37 0.36 -19.87
CA ARG A 69 3.22 -1.11 -19.82
C ARG A 69 4.34 -1.85 -20.57
N ARG A 70 4.92 -1.23 -21.60
CA ARG A 70 6.05 -1.79 -22.36
C ARG A 70 7.42 -1.50 -21.75
N ALA A 71 7.51 -0.52 -20.86
CA ALA A 71 8.78 -0.09 -20.26
C ALA A 71 9.22 -0.95 -19.07
N GLY A 72 8.28 -1.66 -18.42
CA GLY A 72 8.51 -2.50 -17.24
C GLY A 72 7.46 -2.27 -16.17
#